data_AF-A0A534REL1-F1
#
_entry.id   AF-A0A534REL1-F1
#
_cell.length_a   1.000
_cell.length_b   1.000
_cell.length_c   1.000
_cell.angle_alpha   90.00
_cell.angle_beta   90.00
_cell.angle_gamma   90.00
#
_symmetry.space_group_name_H-M   'P 1'
#
loop_
_entity.id
_entity.type
_entity.pdbx_description
1 polymer ?
#
loop_
_entity_poly.entity_id
_entity_poly.type
_entity_poly.pdbx_seq_one_letter_code
_entity_poly.pdbx_strand_id
1 'polypeptide(L)'
;MERTPRRRRGAIRSWLTGIAAVVLVAGLGGYVLWRRLPGVGTPLPEGVAPPAPGAPGDTTPPGTEPLSPPADTVPEAVPERPLPSLAESDPLVRELAGGLSLHSVPSAWLSTTGLIERFVAVVDNIVEGESPRPNLGFLAPKAKFRTVSRAGGVYIDARSYARYDAIADVIGALDARRS
;
A
#
# COMPACT_ATOMS: atom_id res chain seq x y z
N MET A 1 -71.40 2.47 -3.94
CA MET A 1 -71.10 3.21 -5.19
C MET A 1 -69.65 3.66 -5.14
N GLU A 2 -68.75 2.85 -5.70
CA GLU A 2 -67.35 3.17 -5.95
C GLU A 2 -67.21 4.18 -7.10
N ARG A 3 -66.32 5.17 -6.96
CA ARG A 3 -65.50 5.71 -8.06
C ARG A 3 -64.11 6.14 -7.54
N THR A 4 -63.10 5.65 -8.24
CA THR A 4 -61.64 5.64 -8.03
C THR A 4 -60.92 7.01 -8.16
N PRO A 5 -59.77 7.24 -7.48
CA PRO A 5 -58.82 8.28 -7.87
C PRO A 5 -57.76 7.72 -8.84
N ARG A 6 -57.69 8.25 -10.07
CA ARG A 6 -56.74 7.86 -11.12
C ARG A 6 -55.86 9.04 -11.54
N ARG A 7 -54.72 9.28 -10.85
CA ARG A 7 -53.54 9.99 -11.43
C ARG A 7 -52.33 10.01 -10.48
N ARG A 8 -51.54 8.92 -10.42
CA ARG A 8 -50.22 8.89 -9.77
C ARG A 8 -49.15 8.15 -10.59
N ARG A 9 -49.20 8.24 -11.94
CA ARG A 9 -48.19 7.59 -12.81
C ARG A 9 -47.24 8.57 -13.51
N GLY A 10 -47.50 9.88 -13.47
CA GLY A 10 -46.64 10.90 -14.08
C GLY A 10 -45.50 11.39 -13.17
N ALA A 11 -45.73 11.48 -11.87
CA ALA A 11 -44.79 12.07 -10.91
C ALA A 11 -43.52 11.23 -10.68
N ILE A 12 -43.62 9.90 -10.81
CA ILE A 12 -42.47 8.99 -10.61
C ILE A 12 -41.54 9.04 -11.81
N ARG A 13 -42.08 9.16 -13.03
CA ARG A 13 -41.28 9.28 -14.25
C ARG A 13 -40.52 10.60 -14.32
N SER A 14 -41.11 11.72 -13.88
CA SER A 14 -40.43 13.01 -13.82
C SER A 14 -39.34 13.06 -12.74
N TRP A 15 -39.52 12.31 -11.64
CA TRP A 15 -38.51 12.23 -10.59
C TRP A 15 -37.28 11.42 -11.01
N LEU A 16 -37.50 10.30 -11.72
CA LEU A 16 -36.41 9.47 -12.26
C LEU A 16 -35.58 10.20 -13.33
N THR A 17 -36.20 11.00 -14.20
CA THR A 17 -35.45 11.81 -15.18
C THR A 17 -34.61 12.89 -14.52
N GLY A 18 -35.09 13.48 -13.42
CA GLY A 18 -34.32 14.45 -12.64
C GLY A 18 -33.07 13.84 -12.02
N ILE A 19 -33.19 12.65 -11.42
CA ILE A 19 -32.05 11.93 -10.83
C ILE A 19 -31.03 11.55 -11.91
N ALA A 20 -31.48 11.03 -13.06
CA ALA A 20 -30.58 10.67 -14.15
C ALA A 20 -29.77 11.87 -14.66
N ALA A 21 -30.39 13.05 -14.79
CA ALA A 21 -29.69 14.27 -15.19
C ALA A 21 -28.63 14.70 -14.15
N VAL A 22 -28.93 14.61 -12.86
CA VAL A 22 -27.99 14.97 -11.79
C VAL A 22 -26.78 14.02 -11.76
N VAL A 23 -27.00 12.71 -11.92
CA VAL A 23 -25.91 11.72 -11.98
C VAL A 23 -25.03 11.96 -13.21
N LEU A 24 -25.61 12.30 -14.35
CA LEU A 24 -24.87 12.59 -15.58
C LEU A 24 -23.99 13.84 -15.43
N VAL A 25 -24.53 14.91 -14.82
CA VAL A 25 -23.78 16.15 -14.54
C VAL A 25 -22.67 15.91 -13.51
N ALA A 26 -22.95 15.15 -12.44
CA ALA A 26 -21.94 14.81 -11.44
C ALA A 26 -20.81 13.93 -12.00
N GLY A 27 -21.16 12.93 -12.82
CA GLY A 27 -20.20 12.07 -13.50
C GLY A 27 -19.33 12.84 -14.49
N LEU A 28 -19.93 13.71 -15.31
CA LEU A 28 -19.20 14.53 -16.27
C LEU A 28 -18.32 15.59 -15.57
N GLY A 29 -18.82 16.20 -14.48
CA GLY A 29 -18.05 17.12 -13.65
C GLY A 29 -16.86 16.45 -12.97
N GLY A 30 -17.05 15.26 -12.38
CA GLY A 30 -15.97 14.47 -11.80
C GLY A 30 -14.94 14.04 -12.85
N TYR A 31 -15.39 13.67 -14.04
CA TYR A 31 -14.51 13.28 -15.15
C TYR A 31 -13.67 14.44 -15.68
N VAL A 32 -14.28 15.61 -15.89
CA VAL A 32 -13.56 16.82 -16.32
C VAL A 32 -12.59 17.26 -15.23
N LEU A 33 -12.97 17.20 -13.96
CA LEU A 33 -12.09 17.53 -12.84
C LEU A 33 -10.89 16.59 -12.78
N TRP A 34 -11.10 15.27 -12.93
CA TRP A 34 -10.02 14.28 -12.94
C TRP A 34 -9.04 14.50 -14.10
N ARG A 35 -9.54 14.80 -15.31
CA ARG A 35 -8.69 15.16 -16.46
C ARG A 35 -7.94 16.49 -16.28
N ARG A 36 -8.36 17.33 -15.34
CA ARG A 36 -7.75 18.64 -15.03
C ARG A 36 -6.79 18.59 -13.83
N LEU A 37 -6.66 17.48 -13.12
CA LEU A 37 -5.58 17.31 -12.16
C LEU A 37 -4.29 17.04 -12.95
N PRO A 38 -3.34 17.99 -13.06
CA PRO A 38 -2.03 17.69 -13.60
C PRO A 38 -1.41 16.59 -12.73
N GLY A 39 -0.95 15.51 -13.36
CA GLY A 39 -0.11 14.53 -12.67
C GLY A 39 1.04 15.28 -12.03
N VAL A 40 1.16 15.20 -10.69
CA VAL A 40 2.25 15.83 -9.95
C VAL A 40 3.50 14.99 -10.19
N GLY A 41 4.02 15.05 -11.41
CA GLY A 41 5.41 14.79 -11.74
C GLY A 41 6.09 16.14 -11.82
N THR A 42 6.31 16.77 -10.67
CA THR A 42 7.26 17.88 -10.62
C THR A 42 8.62 17.26 -10.91
N PRO A 43 9.34 17.63 -12.00
CA PRO A 43 10.72 17.22 -12.11
C PRO A 43 11.42 17.78 -10.87
N LEU A 44 12.00 16.90 -10.06
CA LEU A 44 12.87 17.34 -8.98
C LEU A 44 13.96 18.20 -9.62
N PRO A 45 14.34 19.35 -9.03
CA PRO A 45 15.53 20.05 -9.46
C PRO A 45 16.67 19.05 -9.49
N GLU A 46 17.29 18.90 -10.66
CA GLU A 46 18.40 18.00 -10.93
C GLU A 46 19.49 18.31 -9.91
N GLY A 47 19.53 17.50 -8.84
CA GLY A 47 20.55 17.59 -7.83
C GLY A 47 21.86 17.35 -8.55
N VAL A 48 22.74 18.35 -8.55
CA VAL A 48 24.12 18.25 -9.02
C VAL A 48 24.68 16.89 -8.60
N ALA A 49 24.87 16.01 -9.57
CA ALA A 49 25.47 14.72 -9.36
C ALA A 49 26.85 14.96 -8.70
N PRO A 50 27.20 14.22 -7.64
CA PRO A 50 28.56 14.23 -7.14
C PRO A 50 29.52 13.89 -8.31
N PRO A 51 30.71 14.51 -8.38
CA PRO A 51 31.67 14.16 -9.42
C PRO A 51 31.95 12.65 -9.34
N ALA A 52 31.76 11.98 -10.48
CA ALA A 52 32.07 10.56 -10.62
C ALA A 52 33.53 10.34 -10.18
N PRO A 53 33.80 9.40 -9.25
CA PRO A 53 35.16 8.96 -8.98
C PRO A 53 35.80 8.52 -10.28
N GLY A 54 36.99 9.06 -10.57
CA GLY A 54 37.73 8.79 -11.79
C GLY A 54 37.88 7.28 -12.03
N ALA A 55 37.62 6.88 -13.28
CA ALA A 55 37.76 5.50 -13.72
C ALA A 55 39.15 4.94 -13.33
N PRO A 56 39.23 3.88 -12.51
CA PRO A 56 40.42 3.07 -12.44
C PRO A 56 40.55 2.33 -13.77
N GLY A 57 41.72 2.49 -14.40
CA GLY A 57 42.03 1.95 -15.71
C GLY A 57 41.90 0.43 -15.81
N ASP A 58 41.77 0.01 -17.07
CA ASP A 58 42.07 -1.32 -17.63
C ASP A 58 42.54 -2.38 -16.62
N THR A 59 41.60 -2.98 -15.91
CA THR A 59 41.74 -4.37 -15.47
C THR A 59 41.10 -5.25 -16.52
N THR A 60 41.95 -5.82 -17.37
CA THR A 60 41.71 -7.11 -18.04
C THR A 60 40.92 -8.03 -17.09
N PRO A 61 39.79 -8.62 -17.52
CA PRO A 61 39.05 -9.56 -16.68
C PRO A 61 40.01 -10.68 -16.25
N PRO A 62 40.17 -10.97 -14.94
CA PRO A 62 40.76 -12.22 -14.55
C PRO A 62 39.95 -13.33 -15.23
N GLY A 63 40.68 -14.22 -15.90
CA GLY A 63 40.10 -15.25 -16.75
C GLY A 63 38.95 -15.97 -16.06
N THR A 64 37.89 -16.21 -16.82
CA THR A 64 36.82 -17.13 -16.46
C THR A 64 37.44 -18.51 -16.25
N GLU A 65 37.87 -18.79 -15.02
CA GLU A 65 38.03 -20.15 -14.56
C GLU A 65 36.63 -20.77 -14.59
N PRO A 66 36.41 -21.91 -15.28
CA PRO A 66 35.12 -22.57 -15.27
C PRO A 66 34.74 -22.85 -13.82
N LEU A 67 33.65 -22.24 -13.35
CA LEU A 67 33.04 -22.60 -12.08
C LEU A 67 32.77 -24.10 -12.15
N SER A 68 33.53 -24.89 -11.41
CA SER A 68 33.17 -26.28 -11.16
C SER A 68 31.75 -26.25 -10.59
N PRO A 69 30.82 -27.08 -11.11
CA PRO A 69 29.48 -27.15 -10.55
C PRO A 69 29.63 -27.39 -9.04
N PRO A 70 28.87 -26.68 -8.17
CA PRO A 70 28.84 -27.05 -6.77
C PRO A 70 28.51 -28.54 -6.71
N ALA A 71 29.32 -29.30 -5.97
CA ALA A 71 29.03 -30.70 -5.71
C ALA A 71 27.56 -30.78 -5.27
N ASP A 72 26.79 -31.64 -5.93
CA ASP A 72 25.38 -31.92 -5.63
C ASP A 72 25.25 -32.29 -4.15
N THR A 73 25.16 -31.27 -3.31
CA THR A 73 24.60 -31.40 -1.97
C THR A 73 23.12 -31.33 -2.26
N VAL A 74 22.54 -32.46 -2.65
CA VAL A 74 21.09 -32.65 -2.67
C VAL A 74 20.63 -32.12 -1.31
N PRO A 75 19.92 -30.98 -1.26
CA PRO A 75 19.41 -30.50 0.01
C PRO A 75 18.63 -31.66 0.61
N GLU A 76 18.98 -32.08 1.83
CA GLU A 76 18.20 -33.07 2.53
C GLU A 76 16.75 -32.58 2.48
N ALA A 77 15.89 -33.36 1.83
CA ALA A 77 14.53 -32.98 1.54
C ALA A 77 13.82 -32.81 2.88
N VAL A 78 13.81 -31.57 3.38
CA VAL A 78 12.98 -31.18 4.51
C VAL A 78 11.58 -31.64 4.13
N PRO A 79 10.92 -32.50 4.92
CA PRO A 79 9.62 -33.02 4.56
C PRO A 79 8.71 -31.82 4.23
N GLU A 80 8.28 -31.73 2.97
CA GLU A 80 7.45 -30.63 2.51
C GLU A 80 6.15 -30.68 3.30
N ARG A 81 6.04 -29.81 4.30
CA ARG A 81 4.79 -29.65 5.02
C ARG A 81 3.83 -29.03 4.01
N PRO A 82 2.69 -29.68 3.70
CA PRO A 82 1.76 -29.15 2.72
C PRO A 82 1.33 -27.75 3.16
N LEU A 83 1.41 -26.79 2.25
CA LEU A 83 0.97 -25.43 2.51
C LEU A 83 -0.55 -25.43 2.74
N PRO A 84 -1.04 -24.67 3.74
CA PRO A 84 -2.48 -24.50 3.92
C PRO A 84 -3.08 -23.81 2.69
N SER A 85 -4.39 -23.99 2.49
CA SER A 85 -5.08 -23.17 1.50
C SER A 85 -4.99 -21.68 1.85
N LEU A 86 -5.22 -20.80 0.88
CA LEU A 86 -5.16 -19.36 1.12
C LEU A 86 -6.16 -18.89 2.20
N ALA A 87 -7.33 -19.54 2.25
CA ALA A 87 -8.34 -19.30 3.29
C ALA A 87 -7.89 -19.74 4.69
N GLU A 88 -7.06 -20.77 4.78
CA GLU A 88 -6.51 -21.32 6.03
C GLU A 88 -5.16 -20.69 6.41
N SER A 89 -4.60 -19.84 5.55
CA SER A 89 -3.31 -19.18 5.79
C SER A 89 -3.42 -18.03 6.78
N ASP A 90 -4.54 -17.33 6.82
CA ASP A 90 -4.71 -16.18 7.72
C ASP A 90 -4.61 -16.54 9.22
N PRO A 91 -5.20 -17.65 9.71
CA PRO A 91 -4.96 -18.13 11.09
C PRO A 91 -3.48 -18.40 11.38
N LEU A 92 -2.79 -19.09 10.45
CA LEU A 92 -1.37 -19.41 10.59
C LEU A 92 -0.51 -18.13 10.65
N VAL A 93 -0.79 -17.15 9.79
CA VAL A 93 -0.10 -15.85 9.81
C VAL A 93 -0.30 -15.13 11.15
N ARG A 94 -1.50 -15.18 11.73
CA ARG A 94 -1.79 -14.58 13.04
C ARG A 94 -1.04 -15.28 14.17
N GLU A 95 -0.93 -16.60 14.12
CA GLU A 95 -0.15 -17.40 15.07
C GLU A 95 1.34 -17.04 15.00
N LEU A 96 1.92 -17.06 13.80
CA LEU A 96 3.33 -16.72 13.57
C LEU A 96 3.64 -15.28 13.97
N ALA A 97 2.79 -14.32 13.60
CA ALA A 97 2.95 -12.92 13.99
C ALA A 97 2.95 -12.72 15.51
N GLY A 98 2.17 -13.53 16.25
CA GLY A 98 2.19 -13.55 17.71
C GLY A 98 3.52 -14.05 18.29
N GLY A 99 4.19 -14.98 17.62
CA GLY A 99 5.49 -15.52 18.03
C GLY A 99 6.70 -14.62 17.73
N LEU A 100 6.60 -13.75 16.72
CA LEU A 100 7.70 -12.90 16.24
C LEU A 100 7.92 -11.62 17.05
N SER A 101 6.90 -11.15 17.77
CA SER A 101 6.93 -9.82 18.36
C SER A 101 7.17 -9.88 19.87
N LEU A 102 8.13 -9.08 20.36
CA LEU A 102 8.34 -8.86 21.78
C LEU A 102 7.19 -8.06 22.42
N HIS A 103 6.39 -7.38 21.60
CA HIS A 103 5.22 -6.58 21.99
C HIS A 103 3.96 -7.11 21.31
N SER A 104 2.77 -6.80 21.82
CA SER A 104 1.55 -7.21 21.14
C SER A 104 1.38 -6.42 19.84
N VAL A 105 1.48 -7.10 18.69
CA VAL A 105 0.98 -6.54 17.43
C VAL A 105 -0.49 -6.21 17.65
N PRO A 106 -0.96 -4.99 17.32
CA PRO A 106 -2.37 -4.66 17.48
C PRO A 106 -3.23 -5.68 16.73
N SER A 107 -4.05 -6.44 17.46
CA SER A 107 -4.89 -7.49 16.86
C SER A 107 -5.76 -6.93 15.72
N ALA A 108 -6.21 -5.68 15.86
CA ALA A 108 -6.94 -4.93 14.85
C ALA A 108 -6.22 -4.84 13.48
N TRP A 109 -4.89 -4.88 13.45
CA TRP A 109 -4.10 -4.83 12.21
C TRP A 109 -4.09 -6.18 11.49
N LEU A 110 -4.20 -7.27 12.24
CA LEU A 110 -4.28 -8.63 11.72
C LEU A 110 -5.72 -9.16 11.65
N SER A 111 -6.72 -8.36 12.02
CA SER A 111 -8.13 -8.78 12.04
C SER A 111 -8.72 -8.96 10.64
N THR A 112 -8.13 -8.34 9.61
CA THR A 112 -8.63 -8.44 8.24
C THR A 112 -8.37 -9.82 7.63
N THR A 113 -9.23 -10.22 6.70
CA THR A 113 -9.06 -11.42 5.87
C THR A 113 -8.15 -11.14 4.67
N GLY A 114 -7.57 -12.19 4.09
CA GLY A 114 -6.71 -12.12 2.91
C GLY A 114 -5.38 -11.43 3.22
N LEU A 115 -4.73 -11.79 4.33
CA LEU A 115 -3.48 -11.14 4.76
C LEU A 115 -2.38 -11.34 3.72
N ILE A 116 -2.26 -12.55 3.17
CA ILE A 116 -1.28 -12.87 2.13
C ILE A 116 -1.62 -12.16 0.82
N GLU A 117 -2.88 -12.20 0.38
CA GLU A 117 -3.32 -11.51 -0.84
C GLU A 117 -3.02 -10.01 -0.78
N ARG A 118 -3.32 -9.39 0.37
CA ARG A 118 -3.03 -7.99 0.61
C ARG A 118 -1.53 -7.71 0.65
N PHE A 119 -0.74 -8.58 1.27
CA PHE A 119 0.72 -8.45 1.29
C PHE A 119 1.28 -8.46 -0.14
N VAL A 120 0.87 -9.44 -0.95
CA VAL A 120 1.28 -9.54 -2.36
C VAL A 120 0.85 -8.30 -3.14
N ALA A 121 -0.40 -7.84 -2.98
CA ALA A 121 -0.89 -6.62 -3.64
C ALA A 121 -0.13 -5.36 -3.21
N VAL A 122 0.35 -5.28 -1.97
CA VAL A 122 1.20 -4.17 -1.52
C VAL A 122 2.58 -4.23 -2.20
N VAL A 123 3.20 -5.41 -2.27
CA VAL A 123 4.49 -5.59 -2.93
C VAL A 123 4.39 -5.26 -4.42
N ASP A 124 3.36 -5.78 -5.08
CA ASP A 124 3.08 -5.53 -6.50
C ASP A 124 2.89 -4.04 -6.77
N ASN A 125 2.04 -3.35 -5.99
CA ASN A 125 1.88 -1.91 -6.11
C ASN A 125 3.21 -1.15 -5.95
N ILE A 126 4.07 -1.55 -4.99
CA ILE A 126 5.36 -0.88 -4.76
C ILE A 126 6.29 -1.09 -5.96
N VAL A 127 6.34 -2.31 -6.51
CA VAL A 127 7.16 -2.65 -7.68
C VAL A 127 6.72 -1.85 -8.91
N GLU A 128 5.41 -1.70 -9.11
CA GLU A 128 4.81 -0.93 -10.20
C GLU A 128 4.85 0.60 -9.97
N GLY A 129 5.35 1.06 -8.82
CA GLY A 129 5.35 2.48 -8.45
C GLY A 129 3.97 3.05 -8.10
N GLU A 130 2.98 2.18 -7.94
CA GLU A 130 1.62 2.49 -7.54
C GLU A 130 1.51 2.67 -6.02
N SER A 131 0.49 3.41 -5.59
CA SER A 131 0.27 3.67 -4.17
C SER A 131 -0.30 2.44 -3.44
N PRO A 132 0.37 1.89 -2.40
CA PRO A 132 -0.17 0.77 -1.62
C PRO A 132 -1.25 1.20 -0.61
N ARG A 133 -1.60 2.49 -0.55
CA ARG A 133 -2.54 3.06 0.43
C ARG A 133 -3.91 2.36 0.50
N PRO A 134 -4.54 1.90 -0.60
CA PRO A 134 -5.83 1.20 -0.52
C PRO A 134 -5.75 -0.08 0.32
N ASN A 135 -4.61 -0.77 0.26
CA ASN A 135 -4.35 -2.01 0.99
C ASN A 135 -3.92 -1.76 2.45
N LEU A 136 -3.40 -0.56 2.77
CA LEU A 136 -2.81 -0.23 4.08
C LEU A 136 -3.70 0.67 4.96
N GLY A 137 -5.00 0.78 4.65
CA GLY A 137 -5.92 1.66 5.39
C GLY A 137 -6.00 1.40 6.90
N PHE A 138 -5.78 0.17 7.33
CA PHE A 138 -5.75 -0.21 8.76
C PHE A 138 -4.55 0.37 9.53
N LEU A 139 -3.47 0.75 8.83
CA LEU A 139 -2.30 1.42 9.39
C LEU A 139 -2.43 2.95 9.38
N ALA A 140 -3.56 3.50 8.94
CA ALA A 140 -3.73 4.94 8.85
C ALA A 140 -3.56 5.59 10.24
N PRO A 141 -2.64 6.56 10.39
CA PRO A 141 -2.48 7.25 11.66
C PRO A 141 -3.74 7.98 12.07
N LYS A 142 -4.18 7.78 13.33
CA LYS A 142 -5.38 8.43 13.87
C LYS A 142 -5.19 9.92 14.12
N ALA A 143 -3.96 10.34 14.39
CA ALA A 143 -3.62 11.72 14.70
C ALA A 143 -3.52 12.60 13.43
N LYS A 144 -3.91 13.87 13.56
CA LYS A 144 -3.93 14.83 12.45
C LYS A 144 -2.54 15.29 12.06
N PHE A 145 -2.34 15.54 10.76
CA PHE A 145 -1.16 16.22 10.25
C PHE A 145 -1.13 17.68 10.72
N ARG A 146 0.05 18.17 11.10
CA ARG A 146 0.28 19.52 11.59
C ARG A 146 1.35 20.22 10.79
N THR A 147 1.17 21.52 10.61
CA THR A 147 2.12 22.43 9.96
C THR A 147 2.44 23.60 10.87
N VAL A 148 3.60 24.22 10.64
CA VAL A 148 4.05 25.44 11.29
C VAL A 148 4.42 26.47 10.24
N SER A 149 4.02 27.72 10.43
CA SER A 149 4.42 28.83 9.56
C SER A 149 5.64 29.52 10.14
N ARG A 150 6.72 29.64 9.36
CA ARG A 150 7.97 30.31 9.77
C ARG A 150 8.55 31.08 8.59
N ALA A 151 9.02 32.31 8.81
CA ALA A 151 9.69 33.12 7.79
C ALA A 151 8.93 33.21 6.44
N GLY A 152 7.59 33.26 6.49
CA GLY A 152 6.73 33.31 5.29
C GLY A 152 6.49 31.97 4.58
N GLY A 153 7.10 30.87 5.04
CA GLY A 153 6.85 29.52 4.52
C GLY A 153 6.02 28.65 5.46
N VAL A 154 5.32 27.65 4.90
CA VAL A 154 4.61 26.60 5.66
C VAL A 154 5.46 25.34 5.66
N TYR A 155 5.79 24.85 6.85
CA TYR A 155 6.63 23.67 7.06
C TYR A 155 5.85 22.60 7.82
N ILE A 156 6.31 21.35 7.73
CA ILE A 156 5.77 20.25 8.52
C ILE A 156 6.17 20.45 9.98
N ASP A 157 5.22 20.40 10.91
CA ASP A 157 5.54 20.36 12.34
C ASP A 157 6.23 19.02 12.64
N ALA A 158 7.37 19.02 13.31
CA ALA A 158 8.09 17.80 13.70
C ALA A 158 7.19 16.83 14.51
N ARG A 159 6.22 17.35 15.27
CA ARG A 159 5.24 16.55 15.99
C ARG A 159 4.26 15.79 15.07
N SER A 160 4.31 16.01 13.76
CA SER A 160 3.60 15.20 12.77
C SER A 160 4.25 13.84 12.52
N TYR A 161 5.52 13.66 12.86
CA TYR A 161 6.18 12.35 12.71
C TYR A 161 5.75 11.35 13.78
N ALA A 162 5.44 11.84 14.99
CA ALA A 162 4.94 11.03 16.11
C ALA A 162 3.66 10.21 15.80
N ARG A 163 2.98 10.53 14.70
CA ARG A 163 1.82 9.78 14.20
C ARG A 163 2.17 8.35 13.79
N TYR A 164 3.43 8.10 13.46
CA TYR A 164 3.92 6.81 13.01
C TYR A 164 4.61 5.99 14.11
N ASP A 165 4.78 6.55 15.32
CA ASP A 165 5.50 5.91 16.43
C ASP A 165 4.93 4.51 16.73
N ALA A 166 3.61 4.36 16.81
CA ALA A 166 2.97 3.06 17.04
C ALA A 166 3.31 2.00 15.98
N ILE A 167 3.55 2.41 14.72
CA ILE A 167 3.96 1.50 13.63
C ILE A 167 5.46 1.19 13.76
N ALA A 168 6.27 2.21 14.01
CA ALA A 168 7.70 2.06 14.20
C ALA A 168 8.04 1.17 15.40
N ASP A 169 7.32 1.32 16.52
CA ASP A 169 7.48 0.52 17.73
C ASP A 169 7.21 -0.96 17.47
N VAL A 170 6.13 -1.27 16.72
CA VAL A 170 5.80 -2.66 16.36
C VAL A 170 6.89 -3.25 15.47
N ILE A 171 7.35 -2.53 14.44
CA ILE A 171 8.40 -3.01 13.53
C ILE A 171 9.72 -3.19 14.29
N GLY A 172 10.08 -2.25 15.17
CA GLY A 172 11.29 -2.29 15.98
C GLY A 172 11.27 -3.40 17.05
N ALA A 173 10.09 -3.87 17.46
CA ALA A 173 9.90 -4.96 18.41
C ALA A 173 9.91 -6.36 17.78
N LEU A 174 9.99 -6.47 16.44
CA LEU A 174 10.10 -7.75 15.76
C LEU A 174 11.50 -8.36 15.96
N ASP A 175 11.56 -9.59 16.47
CA ASP A 175 12.80 -10.33 16.60
C ASP A 175 12.94 -11.36 15.48
N ALA A 176 13.62 -10.97 14.40
CA ALA A 176 13.87 -11.82 13.25
C ALA A 176 14.75 -13.05 13.56
N ARG A 177 15.40 -13.12 14.73
CA ARG A 177 16.20 -14.29 15.13
C ARG A 177 15.39 -15.37 15.84
N ARG A 178 14.10 -15.11 16.10
CA ARG A 178 13.19 -16.03 16.78
C ARG A 178 12.36 -16.90 15.84
N SER A 179 12.42 -16.64 14.53
CA SER A 179 11.71 -17.39 13.48
C SER A 179 12.40 -18.69 13.10
#